data_AF-I3Y782-F1
#
_entry.id   AF-I3Y782-F1
#
_cell.length_a   1.000
_cell.length_b   1.000
_cell.length_c   1.000
_cell.angle_alpha   90.00
_cell.angle_beta   90.00
_cell.angle_gamma   90.00
#
_symmetry.space_group_name_H-M   'P 1'
#
loop_
_entity.id
_entity.type
_entity.pdbx_description
1 polymer ?
#
loop_
_entity_poly.entity_id
_entity_poly.type
_entity_poly.pdbx_seq_one_letter_code
_entity_poly.pdbx_strand_id
1 'polypeptide(L)' 'MRLIDAEATIIEDLKDESDIVAEKSVAGVTVYTARHPTLGKLVIVKAPNGSGILVEIDE' A
#
# COMPACT_ATOMS: atom_id res chain seq x y z
N MET A 1 -0.06 11.79 -8.91
CA MET A 1 -0.44 10.41 -8.51
C MET A 1 0.22 9.42 -9.44
N ARG A 2 0.83 8.36 -8.90
CA ARG A 2 1.53 7.32 -9.67
C ARG A 2 1.11 5.92 -9.19
N LEU A 3 0.96 4.98 -10.11
CA LEU A 3 0.72 3.56 -9.81
C LEU A 3 1.99 2.76 -10.08
N ILE A 4 2.33 1.87 -9.15
CA ILE A 4 3.52 1.01 -9.24
C ILE A 4 3.10 -0.41 -8.85
N ASP A 5 3.42 -1.39 -9.69
CA ASP A 5 3.28 -2.80 -9.31
C ASP A 5 4.26 -3.13 -8.19
N ALA A 6 3.77 -3.77 -7.14
CA ALA A 6 4.57 -4.11 -5.96
C ALA A 6 4.49 -5.60 -5.68
N GLU A 7 5.66 -6.20 -5.46
CA GLU A 7 5.76 -7.56 -4.94
C GLU A 7 5.39 -7.62 -3.46
N ALA A 8 5.10 -8.83 -2.97
CA ALA A 8 4.66 -9.04 -1.59
C ALA A 8 5.68 -8.53 -0.56
N THR A 9 6.98 -8.67 -0.83
CA THR A 9 8.06 -8.18 0.03
C THR A 9 8.04 -6.66 0.16
N ILE A 10 7.96 -5.95 -0.98
CA ILE A 10 7.87 -4.48 -1.02
C ILE A 10 6.63 -3.99 -0.24
N ILE A 11 5.50 -4.70 -0.36
CA ILE A 11 4.27 -4.36 0.35
C ILE A 11 4.44 -4.47 1.87
N GLU A 12 5.10 -5.53 2.36
CA GLU A 12 5.33 -5.67 3.80
C GLU A 12 6.34 -4.65 4.31
N ASP A 13 7.43 -4.41 3.58
CA ASP A 13 8.42 -3.38 3.94
C ASP A 13 7.76 -1.99 4.06
N LEU A 14 6.96 -1.60 3.06
CA LEU A 14 6.25 -0.31 3.08
C LEU A 14 5.22 -0.22 4.20
N LYS A 15 4.60 -1.34 4.60
CA LYS A 15 3.68 -1.37 5.74
C LYS A 15 4.40 -1.19 7.06
N ASP A 16 5.57 -1.81 7.22
CA ASP A 16 6.39 -1.69 8.43
C ASP A 16 7.03 -0.30 8.55
N GLU A 17 7.36 0.34 7.42
CA GLU A 17 7.94 1.69 7.35
C GLU A 17 6.90 2.82 7.40
N SER A 18 5.60 2.52 7.28
CA SER A 18 4.53 3.52 7.26
C SER A 18 3.64 3.49 8.49
N ASP A 19 3.05 4.66 8.80
CA ASP A 19 1.91 4.72 9.70
C ASP A 19 0.62 4.33 8.94
N ILE A 20 0.06 3.17 9.26
CA ILE A 20 -1.22 2.73 8.68
C ILE A 20 -2.37 3.56 9.27
N VAL A 21 -3.06 4.30 8.41
CA VAL A 21 -4.19 5.16 8.77
C VAL A 21 -5.51 4.38 8.73
N ALA A 22 -5.66 3.47 7.77
CA ALA A 22 -6.84 2.63 7.63
C ALA A 22 -6.51 1.34 6.88
N GLU A 23 -7.29 0.31 7.17
CA GLU A 23 -7.25 -0.98 6.50
C GLU A 23 -8.67 -1.42 6.16
N LYS A 24 -8.87 -1.95 4.95
CA LYS A 24 -10.14 -2.53 4.54
C LYS A 24 -9.92 -3.70 3.60
N SER A 25 -10.60 -4.81 3.87
CA SER A 25 -10.60 -5.97 2.98
C SER A 25 -11.96 -6.19 2.33
N VAL A 26 -11.95 -6.54 1.04
CA VAL A 26 -13.14 -6.92 0.27
C VAL A 26 -12.77 -7.93 -0.80
N ALA A 27 -13.51 -9.03 -0.88
CA ALA A 27 -13.31 -10.10 -1.86
C ALA A 27 -11.85 -10.60 -1.96
N GLY A 28 -11.15 -10.69 -0.81
CA GLY A 28 -9.76 -11.15 -0.73
C GLY A 28 -8.70 -10.10 -1.09
N VAL A 29 -9.10 -8.91 -1.54
CA VAL A 29 -8.19 -7.77 -1.71
C VAL A 29 -8.18 -6.97 -0.42
N THR A 30 -7.00 -6.60 0.06
CA THR A 30 -6.84 -5.69 1.21
C THR A 30 -6.26 -4.37 0.74
N VAL A 31 -6.87 -3.27 1.17
CA VAL A 31 -6.41 -1.92 0.89
C VAL A 31 -5.95 -1.30 2.20
N TYR A 32 -4.73 -0.78 2.20
CA TYR A 32 -4.16 0.01 3.28
C TYR A 32 -4.04 1.45 2.80
N THR A 33 -4.42 2.41 3.63
CA THR A 33 -4.02 3.81 3.44
C THR A 33 -2.97 4.13 4.49
N ALA A 34 -1.85 4.71 4.08
CA ALA A 34 -0.70 4.90 4.96
C ALA A 34 -0.02 6.25 4.74
N ARG A 35 0.73 6.69 5.75
CA ARG A 35 1.66 7.83 5.64
C ARG A 35 3.09 7.30 5.75
N HIS A 36 3.84 7.42 4.66
CA HIS A 36 5.24 7.08 4.62
C HIS A 36 6.10 8.31 4.93
N PRO A 37 7.18 8.18 5.74
CA PRO A 37 8.04 9.31 6.09
C PRO A 37 8.64 10.06 4.90
N THR A 38 8.94 9.35 3.81
CA THR A 38 9.59 9.92 2.61
C THR A 38 8.70 10.01 1.38
N LEU A 39 7.75 9.08 1.22
CA LEU A 39 6.89 8.97 0.03
C LEU A 39 5.55 9.69 0.22
N GLY A 40 5.30 10.22 1.42
CA GLY A 40 4.06 10.94 1.72
C GLY A 40 2.86 10.00 1.84
N LYS A 41 1.77 10.32 1.13
CA LYS A 41 0.51 9.57 1.23
C LYS A 41 0.52 8.38 0.28
N LEU A 42 0.31 7.19 0.84
CA LEU A 42 0.27 5.94 0.08
C LEU A 42 -1.10 5.27 0.19
N VAL A 43 -1.51 4.63 -0.89
CA VAL A 43 -2.53 3.57 -0.86
C VAL A 43 -1.88 2.29 -1.36
N ILE A 44 -1.95 1.24 -0.56
CA ILE A 44 -1.37 -0.07 -0.88
C ILE A 44 -2.52 -1.04 -1.09
N VAL A 45 -2.63 -1.61 -2.28
CA VAL A 45 -3.64 -2.60 -2.64
C VAL A 45 -2.97 -3.96 -2.72
N LYS A 46 -3.24 -4.86 -1.78
CA LYS A 46 -2.71 -6.23 -1.72
C LYS A 46 -3.76 -7.21 -2.24
N ALA A 47 -3.41 -7.97 -3.26
CA ALA A 47 -4.22 -9.06 -3.81
C ALA A 47 -4.04 -10.35 -2.98
N PRO A 48 -4.95 -11.34 -3.12
CA PRO A 48 -4.88 -12.60 -2.35
C PRO A 48 -3.58 -13.40 -2.54
N ASN A 49 -2.94 -13.26 -3.70
CA ASN A 49 -1.66 -13.91 -4.03
C ASN A 49 -0.45 -13.19 -3.41
N GLY A 50 -0.66 -12.10 -2.67
CA GLY A 50 0.38 -11.31 -2.00
C GLY A 50 0.94 -10.17 -2.83
N SER A 51 0.81 -10.18 -4.16
CA SER A 51 1.23 -9.04 -5.00
C SER A 51 0.26 -7.88 -4.85
N GLY A 52 0.60 -6.72 -5.40
CA GLY A 52 -0.26 -5.57 -5.26
C GLY A 52 0.13 -4.37 -6.10
N ILE A 53 -0.56 -3.27 -5.83
CA ILE A 53 -0.35 -1.98 -6.44
C ILE A 53 -0.12 -0.96 -5.33
N LEU A 54 0.97 -0.21 -5.45
CA LEU A 54 1.20 1.00 -4.69
C LEU A 54 0.66 2.19 -5.47
N VAL A 55 -0.07 3.07 -4.78
CA VAL A 55 -0.52 4.36 -5.30
C VAL A 55 0.12 5.46 -4.48
N GLU A 56 1.03 6.20 -5.08
CA GLU A 56 1.58 7.43 -4.52
C GLU A 56 0.60 8.57 -4.82
N ILE A 57 0.20 9.29 -3.78
CA ILE A 57 -0.68 10.45 -3.89
C ILE A 57 0.15 11.72 -3.65
N ASP A 58 0.40 12.45 -4.74
CA ASP A 58 0.95 13.81 -4.67
C ASP A 58 -0.03 14.73 -3.94
N GLU A 59 0.52 15.72 -3.23
CA GLU A 59 -0.24 16.69 -2.43
C GLU A 59 -1.17 17.59 -3.28
#